data_AF-A0A5C3QBC0-F1
#
_entry.id   AF-A0A5C3QBC0-F1
#
_cell.length_a   1.000
_cell.length_b   1.000
_cell.length_c   1.000
_cell.angle_alpha   90.00
_cell.angle_beta   90.00
_cell.angle_gamma   90.00
#
_symmetry.space_group_name_H-M   'P 1'
#
loop_
_entity.id
_entity.type
_entity.pdbx_description
1 polymer ?
#
loop_
_entity_poly.entity_id
_entity_poly.type
_entity_poly.pdbx_seq_one_letter_code
_entity_poly.pdbx_strand_id
1 'polypeptide(L)'
;MLSNSSREHSADLVRCPDVWYEDGTIILRANNVMFKVYKGILSAQSPVFKDMFGVSQPFDAPSYEGCLVVDVHDTPEDLTVFLKALHQWEYVAT
;
A
#
# COMPACT_ATOMS: atom_id res chain seq x y z
N MET A 1 -40.19 12.06 12.04
CA MET A 1 -40.24 10.59 12.07
C MET A 1 -38.93 10.07 11.50
N LEU A 2 -38.07 9.67 12.42
CA LEU A 2 -37.01 8.66 12.39
C LEU A 2 -35.87 8.73 11.36
N SER A 3 -34.68 8.76 11.97
CA SER A 3 -33.34 8.57 11.42
C SER A 3 -33.10 7.18 10.83
N ASN A 4 -32.12 7.10 9.93
CA ASN A 4 -30.93 6.23 9.95
C ASN A 4 -30.42 6.15 8.51
N SER A 5 -29.12 6.26 8.19
CA SER A 5 -27.97 5.73 8.91
C SER A 5 -26.76 6.63 8.55
N SER A 6 -26.26 7.47 9.45
CA SER A 6 -25.22 7.13 10.44
C SER A 6 -23.94 6.56 9.81
N ARG A 7 -23.00 7.48 9.55
CA ARG A 7 -21.53 7.32 9.60
C ARG A 7 -20.94 6.34 8.59
N GLU A 8 -20.49 6.87 7.45
CA GLU A 8 -19.25 6.35 6.85
C GLU A 8 -18.20 6.37 7.97
N HIS A 9 -17.83 5.18 8.46
CA HIS A 9 -16.65 5.06 9.31
C HIS A 9 -15.48 5.44 8.40
N SER A 10 -15.10 6.72 8.39
CA SER A 10 -13.72 7.10 8.10
C SER A 10 -12.89 6.48 9.22
N ALA A 11 -12.62 5.18 9.12
CA ALA A 11 -11.57 4.57 9.91
C ALA A 11 -10.35 5.43 9.60
N ASP A 12 -9.84 6.11 10.62
CA ASP A 12 -8.67 6.97 10.46
C ASP A 12 -7.59 6.14 9.75
N LEU A 13 -7.08 6.67 8.64
CA LEU A 13 -6.04 6.00 7.90
C LEU A 13 -4.77 5.98 8.78
N VAL A 14 -4.27 4.79 9.08
CA VAL A 14 -3.10 4.60 9.94
C VAL A 14 -1.93 4.12 9.09
N ARG A 15 -0.73 4.62 9.39
CA ARG A 15 0.51 4.13 8.77
C ARG A 15 0.94 2.84 9.44
N CYS A 16 1.37 1.84 8.67
CA CYS A 16 2.00 0.66 9.23
C CYS A 16 3.32 1.05 9.92
N PRO A 17 3.49 0.80 11.23
CA PRO A 17 4.73 1.16 11.94
C PRO A 17 5.93 0.33 11.51
N ASP A 18 5.71 -0.89 11.02
CA ASP A 18 6.78 -1.82 10.62
C ASP A 18 7.28 -1.59 9.20
N VAL A 19 6.49 -0.91 8.36
CA VAL A 19 6.75 -0.73 6.93
C VAL A 19 6.33 0.67 6.50
N TRP A 20 7.26 1.61 6.63
CA TRP A 20 7.10 2.98 6.13
C TRP A 20 8.47 3.53 5.72
N TYR A 21 8.66 3.74 4.41
CA TYR A 21 9.87 4.35 3.86
C TYR A 21 9.57 5.80 3.50
N GLU A 22 10.27 6.75 4.12
CA GLU A 22 10.03 8.19 3.92
C GLU A 22 10.19 8.61 2.45
N ASP A 23 11.14 8.01 1.75
CA ASP A 23 11.44 8.16 0.31
C ASP A 23 10.73 7.12 -0.58
N GLY A 24 9.76 6.38 -0.02
CA GLY A 24 8.92 5.47 -0.79
C GLY A 24 8.15 6.20 -1.90
N THR A 25 7.88 5.48 -2.99
CA THR A 25 7.37 6.03 -4.25
C THR A 25 5.91 5.67 -4.53
N ILE A 26 5.32 4.79 -3.72
CA ILE A 26 3.93 4.36 -3.83
C ILE A 26 3.37 4.01 -2.45
N ILE A 27 2.07 4.19 -2.27
CA ILE A 27 1.34 3.78 -1.08
C ILE A 27 0.41 2.62 -1.45
N LEU A 28 0.55 1.50 -0.74
CA LEU A 28 -0.46 0.44 -0.76
C LEU A 28 -1.41 0.65 0.42
N ARG A 29 -2.71 0.52 0.18
CA ARG A 29 -3.74 0.60 1.23
C ARG A 29 -4.46 -0.75 1.34
N ALA A 30 -4.40 -1.34 2.53
CA ALA A 30 -5.17 -2.51 2.91
C ALA A 30 -6.13 -2.09 4.05
N ASN A 31 -7.44 -2.04 3.75
CA ASN A 31 -8.45 -1.46 4.64
C ASN A 31 -8.09 -0.02 5.06
N ASN A 32 -7.86 0.22 6.35
CA ASN A 32 -7.45 1.52 6.90
C ASN A 32 -5.94 1.63 7.18
N VAL A 33 -5.13 0.63 6.77
CA VAL A 33 -3.68 0.63 6.99
C VAL A 33 -2.95 0.96 5.69
N MET A 34 -1.99 1.87 5.77
CA MET A 34 -1.19 2.35 4.64
C MET A 34 0.27 1.95 4.78
N PHE A 35 0.87 1.58 3.65
CA PHE A 35 2.25 1.13 3.52
C PHE A 35 2.94 1.98 2.47
N LYS A 36 3.94 2.76 2.85
CA LYS A 36 4.74 3.55 1.90
C LYS A 36 6.00 2.77 1.53
N VAL A 37 6.10 2.36 0.26
CA VAL A 37 7.12 1.42 -0.25
C VAL A 37 7.61 1.81 -1.65
N TYR A 38 8.44 0.98 -2.26
CA TYR A 38 9.03 1.26 -3.57
C TYR A 38 8.33 0.50 -4.70
N LYS A 39 7.76 1.27 -5.63
CA LYS A 39 7.12 0.75 -6.85
C LYS A 39 8.02 -0.22 -7.62
N GLY A 40 9.30 0.15 -7.79
CA GLY A 40 10.26 -0.65 -8.57
C GLY A 40 10.54 -2.03 -7.97
N ILE A 41 10.66 -2.13 -6.65
CA ILE A 41 10.89 -3.41 -5.95
C ILE A 41 9.66 -4.31 -6.09
N LEU A 42 8.45 -3.75 -5.89
CA LEU A 42 7.20 -4.48 -6.09
C LEU A 42 7.08 -5.02 -7.52
N SER A 43 7.33 -4.19 -8.55
CA SER A 43 7.29 -4.62 -9.95
C SER A 43 8.35 -5.67 -10.30
N ALA A 44 9.52 -5.63 -9.66
CA ALA A 44 10.59 -6.59 -9.91
C ALA A 44 10.26 -7.97 -9.33
N GLN A 45 9.57 -8.01 -8.19
CA GLN A 45 9.34 -9.23 -7.42
C GLN A 45 7.90 -9.78 -7.53
N SER A 46 6.98 -9.04 -8.15
CA SER A 46 5.60 -9.45 -8.36
C SER A 46 5.09 -9.07 -9.76
N PRO A 47 4.81 -10.07 -10.63
CA PRO A 47 4.17 -9.83 -11.92
C PRO A 47 2.83 -9.11 -11.81
N VAL A 48 2.05 -9.39 -10.75
CA VAL A 48 0.76 -8.74 -10.49
C VAL A 48 0.94 -7.23 -10.31
N PHE A 49 1.88 -6.80 -9.48
CA PHE A 49 2.17 -5.37 -9.30
C PHE A 49 2.80 -4.75 -10.55
N LYS A 50 3.65 -5.49 -11.26
CA LYS A 50 4.22 -5.05 -12.53
C LYS A 50 3.13 -4.71 -13.56
N ASP A 51 2.18 -5.61 -13.75
CA ASP A 51 1.10 -5.46 -14.72
C ASP A 51 0.14 -4.35 -14.28
N MET A 52 -0.24 -4.34 -12.99
CA MET A 52 -1.11 -3.31 -12.41
C MET A 52 -0.56 -1.89 -12.61
N PHE A 53 0.76 -1.72 -12.48
CA PHE A 53 1.40 -0.41 -12.67
C PHE A 53 1.70 -0.05 -14.12
N GLY A 54 1.63 -1.02 -15.02
CA GLY A 54 1.74 -0.82 -16.48
C GLY A 54 0.45 -0.30 -17.11
N VAL A 55 -0.69 -0.43 -16.41
CA VAL A 55 -1.96 0.18 -16.83
C VAL A 55 -1.92 1.68 -16.56
N SER A 56 -2.33 2.47 -17.55
CA SER A 56 -2.50 3.93 -17.41
C SER A 56 -3.42 4.24 -16.23
N GLN A 57 -2.87 4.86 -15.19
CA GLN A 57 -3.66 5.32 -14.05
C GLN A 57 -4.57 6.47 -14.50
N PRO A 58 -5.83 6.55 -14.00
CA PRO A 58 -6.70 7.69 -14.24
C PRO A 58 -6.04 9.00 -13.79
N PHE A 59 -6.38 10.12 -14.43
CA PHE A 59 -5.86 11.44 -14.04
C PHE A 59 -6.21 11.79 -12.58
N ASP A 60 -7.35 11.29 -12.09
CA ASP A 60 -7.85 11.52 -10.73
C ASP A 60 -7.49 10.38 -9.76
N ALA A 61 -6.37 9.68 -10.01
CA ALA A 61 -5.96 8.59 -9.14
C ALA A 61 -5.70 9.09 -7.71
N PRO A 62 -6.17 8.36 -6.67
CA PRO A 62 -5.96 8.75 -5.28
C PRO A 62 -4.49 8.95 -4.96
N SER A 63 -4.16 10.02 -4.24
CA SER A 63 -2.79 10.28 -3.79
C SER A 63 -2.76 10.67 -2.32
N TYR A 64 -1.63 10.34 -1.67
CA TYR A 64 -1.34 10.70 -0.29
C TYR A 64 0.14 11.10 -0.21
N GLU A 65 0.43 12.28 0.33
CA GLU A 65 1.79 12.86 0.36
C GLU A 65 2.50 12.89 -1.01
N GLY A 66 1.73 13.08 -2.09
CA GLY A 66 2.27 13.10 -3.45
C GLY A 66 2.60 11.71 -4.02
N CYS A 67 2.33 10.63 -3.30
CA CYS A 67 2.44 9.26 -3.80
C CYS A 67 1.08 8.73 -4.25
N LEU A 68 1.06 7.95 -5.33
CA LEU A 68 -0.12 7.20 -5.77
C LEU A 68 -0.53 6.21 -4.66
N VAL A 69 -1.81 6.19 -4.33
CA VAL A 69 -2.41 5.20 -3.41
C VAL A 69 -3.08 4.11 -4.23
N VAL A 70 -2.72 2.87 -3.96
CA VAL A 70 -3.29 1.68 -4.59
C VAL A 70 -3.97 0.84 -3.53
N ASP A 71 -5.26 0.61 -3.71
CA ASP A 71 -6.02 -0.32 -2.90
C ASP A 71 -5.66 -1.77 -3.24
N VAL A 72 -5.40 -2.57 -2.21
CA VAL A 72 -5.19 -4.00 -2.34
C VAL A 72 -6.22 -4.76 -1.49
N HIS A 73 -6.47 -5.99 -1.87
CA HIS A 73 -7.48 -6.83 -1.21
C HIS A 73 -6.91 -7.68 -0.06
N ASP A 74 -5.59 -7.73 0.09
CA ASP A 74 -4.91 -8.46 1.16
C ASP A 74 -5.20 -7.85 2.53
N THR A 75 -5.07 -8.67 3.58
CA THR A 75 -5.14 -8.16 4.96
C THR A 75 -3.90 -7.32 5.28
N PRO A 76 -3.98 -6.34 6.21
CA PRO A 76 -2.81 -5.62 6.68
C PRO A 76 -1.70 -6.54 7.19
N GLU A 77 -2.06 -7.64 7.85
CA GLU A 77 -1.13 -8.62 8.41
C GLU A 77 -0.35 -9.35 7.31
N ASP A 78 -1.07 -9.92 6.32
CA ASP A 78 -0.45 -10.64 5.20
C ASP A 78 0.44 -9.72 4.37
N LEU A 79 -0.05 -8.49 4.10
CA LEU A 79 0.71 -7.51 3.35
C LEU A 79 1.96 -7.05 4.10
N THR A 80 1.89 -6.92 5.43
CA THR A 80 3.07 -6.60 6.26
C THR A 80 4.14 -7.67 6.12
N VAL A 81 3.77 -8.95 6.24
CA VAL A 81 4.73 -10.08 6.10
C VAL A 81 5.37 -10.07 4.71
N PHE A 82 4.55 -9.92 3.67
CA PHE A 82 5.02 -9.86 2.28
C PHE A 82 6.00 -8.71 2.05
N LEU A 83 5.66 -7.49 2.49
CA LEU A 83 6.49 -6.32 2.26
C LEU A 83 7.80 -6.37 3.07
N LYS A 84 7.79 -6.92 4.29
CA LYS A 84 9.01 -7.15 5.06
C LYS A 84 9.93 -8.13 4.33
N ALA A 85 9.39 -9.21 3.77
CA ALA A 85 10.16 -10.17 2.98
C ALA A 85 10.82 -9.53 1.73
N LEU A 86 10.18 -8.55 1.10
CA LEU A 86 10.72 -7.87 -0.08
C LEU A 86 11.74 -6.77 0.23
N HIS A 87 11.55 -6.04 1.31
CA HIS A 87 12.32 -4.81 1.57
C HIS A 87 13.35 -4.94 2.69
N GLN A 88 13.15 -5.86 3.62
CA GLN A 88 14.02 -6.04 4.79
C GLN A 88 14.83 -7.34 4.68
N TRP A 89 14.94 -7.90 3.47
CA TRP A 89 15.81 -9.05 3.23
C TRP A 89 17.27 -8.62 3.33
N GLU A 90 18.08 -9.45 3.97
CA GLU A 90 19.51 -9.23 4.15
C GLU A 90 20.29 -10.28 3.37
N TYR A 91 21.23 -9.85 2.54
CA TYR A 91 22.13 -10.75 1.85
C TYR A 91 23.33 -11.09 2.74
N VAL A 92 23.49 -12.37 3.09
CA VAL A 92 24.64 -12.86 3.84
C VAL A 92 25.56 -13.61 2.89
N ALA A 93 26.73 -13.03 2.58
CA ALA A 93 27.81 -13.76 1.91
C ALA A 93 28.55 -14.61 2.94
N THR A 94 28.78 -15.90 2.64
CA THR A 94 29.63 -16.82 3.41
C THR A 94 30.87 -17.17 2.60
#